data_AF-A0A7X7KN40-F1
#
_entry.id   AF-A0A7X7KN40-F1
#
_cell.length_a   1.000
_cell.length_b   1.000
_cell.length_c   1.000
_cell.angle_alpha   90.00
_cell.angle_beta   90.00
_cell.angle_gamma   90.00
#
_symmetry.space_group_name_H-M   'P 1'
#
loop_
_entity.id
_entity.type
_entity.pdbx_description
1 polymer ?
#
loop_
_entity_poly.entity_id
_entity_poly.type
_entity_poly.pdbx_seq_one_letter_code
_entity_poly.pdbx_strand_id
1 'polypeptide(L)'
;SPEVAGILKRYLQIQEQMRVLNDEKAGLQERLAAHLADYSGLFWNPVVAGQALRVRVRHEVEVRYNEALLRERLGEQYTAILRPDPGKVRQHLSEVEPFLEPVLDLVGAPDRDCVRRAIEAGIVPKEAFAGAFTKANRTRVAVMRQRPDDPAGNATDDPT
;
A
#
# COMPACT_ATOMS: atom_id res chain seq x y z
N SER A 1 19.80 -6.45 -24.18
CA SER A 1 20.09 -5.16 -24.85
C SER A 1 20.98 -4.29 -23.96
N PRO A 2 22.07 -3.69 -24.48
CA PRO A 2 22.94 -2.77 -23.74
C PRO A 2 22.20 -1.56 -23.16
N GLU A 3 21.18 -1.08 -23.85
CA GLU A 3 20.31 0.02 -23.40
C GLU A 3 19.52 -0.39 -22.14
N VAL A 4 18.89 -1.57 -22.15
CA VAL A 4 18.14 -2.11 -21.01
C VAL A 4 19.05 -2.32 -19.80
N ALA A 5 20.26 -2.83 -20.02
CA ALA A 5 21.25 -2.98 -18.94
C ALA A 5 21.65 -1.62 -18.34
N GLY A 6 21.80 -0.58 -19.17
CA GLY A 6 22.03 0.80 -18.73
C GLY A 6 20.87 1.36 -17.89
N ILE A 7 19.63 1.15 -18.36
CA ILE A 7 18.41 1.56 -17.65
C ILE A 7 18.33 0.88 -16.27
N LEU A 8 18.49 -0.45 -16.21
CA LEU A 8 18.42 -1.21 -14.95
C LEU A 8 19.53 -0.79 -13.98
N LYS A 9 20.76 -0.59 -14.47
CA LYS A 9 21.87 -0.10 -13.65
C LYS A 9 21.55 1.26 -13.05
N ARG A 10 21.03 2.20 -13.85
CA ARG A 10 20.66 3.53 -13.34
C ARG A 10 19.49 3.45 -12.36
N TYR A 11 18.51 2.60 -12.63
CA TYR A 11 17.36 2.38 -11.75
C TYR A 11 17.80 1.89 -10.37
N LEU A 12 18.67 0.88 -10.30
CA LEU A 12 19.20 0.35 -9.03
C LEU A 12 20.03 1.38 -8.26
N GLN A 13 20.82 2.20 -8.97
CA GLN A 13 21.54 3.31 -8.35
C GLN A 13 20.58 4.33 -7.72
N ILE A 14 19.52 4.70 -8.44
CA ILE A 14 18.50 5.63 -7.90
C ILE A 14 17.79 5.02 -6.71
N GLN A 15 17.46 3.73 -6.72
CA GLN A 15 16.86 3.06 -5.55
C GLN A 15 17.76 3.16 -4.31
N GLU A 16 19.06 2.95 -4.47
CA GLU A 16 20.02 3.08 -3.37
C GLU A 16 20.12 4.53 -2.88
N GLN A 17 20.20 5.50 -3.80
CA GLN A 17 20.20 6.93 -3.47
C GLN A 17 18.92 7.33 -2.73
N MET A 18 17.75 6.87 -3.18
CA MET A 18 16.48 7.11 -2.51
C MET A 18 16.44 6.51 -1.11
N ARG A 19 17.00 5.31 -0.92
CA ARG A 19 17.10 4.69 0.40
C ARG A 19 17.91 5.58 1.34
N VAL A 20 19.12 5.97 0.94
CA VAL A 20 20.00 6.85 1.73
C VAL A 20 19.32 8.19 2.03
N LEU A 21 18.69 8.82 1.04
CA LEU A 21 17.99 10.10 1.22
C LEU A 21 16.77 9.97 2.14
N ASN A 22 16.05 8.86 2.08
CA ASN A 22 14.93 8.61 2.98
C ASN A 22 15.41 8.39 4.42
N ASP A 23 16.50 7.64 4.60
CA ASP A 23 17.13 7.43 5.92
C ASP A 23 17.62 8.77 6.50
N GLU A 24 18.29 9.60 5.68
CA GLU A 24 18.74 10.93 6.09
C GLU A 24 17.57 11.85 6.43
N LYS A 25 16.52 11.89 5.58
CA LYS A 25 15.31 12.66 5.82
C LYS A 25 14.63 12.24 7.12
N ALA A 26 14.54 10.94 7.40
CA ALA A 26 13.99 10.42 8.65
C ALA A 26 14.80 10.91 9.86
N GLY A 27 16.13 10.85 9.79
CA GLY A 27 17.00 11.39 10.85
C GLY A 27 16.85 12.90 11.06
N LEU A 28 16.67 13.68 9.99
CA LEU A 28 16.37 15.12 10.09
C LEU A 28 15.00 15.38 10.74
N GLN A 29 13.99 14.57 10.41
CA GLN A 29 12.65 14.66 11.01
C GLN A 29 12.69 14.32 12.50
N GLU A 30 13.44 13.30 12.91
CA GLU A 30 13.60 12.93 14.32
C GLU A 30 14.27 14.05 15.13
N ARG A 31 15.35 14.63 14.60
CA ARG A 31 16.03 15.78 15.23
C ARG A 31 15.11 16.99 15.33
N LEU A 32 14.30 17.25 14.30
CA LEU A 32 13.33 18.34 14.31
C LEU A 32 12.20 18.09 15.31
N ALA A 33 11.72 16.85 15.42
CA ALA A 33 10.72 16.45 16.40
C ALA A 33 11.25 16.63 17.84
N ALA A 34 12.49 16.22 18.11
CA ALA A 34 13.13 16.44 19.41
C ALA A 34 13.25 17.93 19.77
N HIS A 35 13.57 18.78 18.79
CA HIS A 35 13.61 20.24 19.01
C HIS A 35 12.24 20.85 19.31
N LEU A 36 11.18 20.28 18.73
CA LEU A 36 9.80 20.75 18.88
C LEU A 36 9.02 19.97 19.95
N ALA A 37 9.70 19.20 20.80
CA ALA A 37 9.06 18.33 21.80
C ALA A 37 8.10 19.10 22.73
N ASP A 38 8.52 20.29 23.18
CA ASP A 38 7.72 21.15 24.07
C ASP A 38 6.89 22.21 23.31
N TYR A 39 6.88 22.16 21.97
CA TYR A 39 6.14 23.11 21.15
C TYR A 39 4.63 22.83 21.24
N SER A 40 3.88 23.78 21.78
CA SER A 40 2.42 23.66 21.99
C SER A 40 1.56 24.05 20.78
N GLY A 41 2.16 24.63 19.73
CA GLY A 41 1.45 25.03 18.53
C GLY A 41 1.22 23.88 17.54
N LEU A 42 0.17 23.95 16.73
CA LEU A 42 -0.10 22.97 15.67
C LEU A 42 0.78 23.17 14.42
N PHE A 43 1.20 24.41 14.17
CA PHE A 43 2.01 24.77 13.00
C PHE A 43 3.13 25.72 13.39
N TRP A 44 4.36 25.34 13.07
CA TRP A 44 5.54 26.19 13.16
C TRP A 44 5.96 26.64 11.75
N ASN A 45 6.13 27.94 11.53
CA ASN A 45 6.37 28.51 10.19
C ASN A 45 7.73 29.22 10.09
N PRO A 46 8.86 28.50 10.03
CA PRO A 46 10.18 29.11 9.92
C PRO A 46 10.45 29.63 8.50
N VAL A 47 11.33 30.62 8.39
CA VAL A 47 11.93 31.04 7.12
C VAL A 47 13.38 30.57 7.11
N VAL A 48 13.74 29.73 6.13
CA VAL A 48 15.08 29.16 5.98
C VAL A 48 15.62 29.53 4.60
N ALA A 49 16.77 30.21 4.54
CA ALA A 49 17.36 30.69 3.30
C ALA A 49 16.38 31.47 2.38
N GLY A 50 15.50 32.28 2.99
CA GLY A 50 14.48 33.05 2.27
C GLY A 50 13.22 32.26 1.86
N GLN A 51 13.17 30.95 2.15
CA GLN A 51 12.00 30.12 1.89
C GLN A 51 11.13 30.00 3.15
N ALA A 52 9.87 30.43 3.06
CA ALA A 52 8.89 30.20 4.10
C ALA A 52 8.43 28.74 4.09
N LEU A 53 8.53 28.08 5.24
CA LEU A 53 8.11 26.70 5.45
C LEU A 53 6.89 26.65 6.38
N ARG A 54 6.12 25.56 6.28
CA ARG A 54 5.04 25.24 7.21
C ARG A 54 5.25 23.84 7.75
N VAL A 55 5.71 23.76 9.00
CA VAL A 55 5.93 22.51 9.72
C VAL A 55 4.71 22.23 10.57
N ARG A 56 4.04 21.10 10.32
CA ARG A 56 2.97 20.62 11.19
C ARG A 56 3.59 19.87 12.37
N VAL A 57 3.24 20.27 13.59
CA VAL A 57 3.66 19.58 14.80
C VAL A 57 2.45 18.85 15.36
N ARG A 58 2.60 17.54 15.58
CA ARG A 58 1.60 16.72 16.24
C ARG A 58 2.30 15.86 17.27
N HIS A 59 1.87 16.03 18.52
CA HIS A 59 2.25 15.15 19.61
C HIS A 59 1.17 14.08 19.70
N GLU A 60 1.49 12.89 19.20
CA GLU A 60 0.59 11.73 19.25
C GLU A 60 1.24 10.69 20.16
N VAL A 61 0.47 10.16 21.12
CA VAL A 61 0.91 8.99 21.90
C VAL A 61 0.66 7.78 21.02
N GLU A 62 1.73 7.18 20.49
CA GLU A 62 1.62 5.91 19.79
C GLU A 62 1.48 4.78 20.81
N VAL A 63 0.26 4.29 21.01
CA VAL A 63 0.01 3.10 21.84
C VAL A 63 0.08 1.86 20.96
N ARG A 64 1.10 1.03 21.18
CA ARG A 64 1.21 -0.30 20.56
C ARG A 64 0.72 -1.35 21.54
N TYR A 65 -0.29 -2.10 21.11
CA TYR A 65 -0.89 -3.15 21.92
C TYR A 65 -0.29 -4.52 21.60
N ASN A 66 0.02 -5.31 22.63
CA ASN A 66 0.30 -6.73 22.47
C ASN A 66 -1.02 -7.49 22.33
N GLU A 67 -1.44 -7.73 21.09
CA GLU A 67 -2.72 -8.38 20.79
C GLU A 67 -2.85 -9.80 21.37
N ALA A 68 -1.76 -10.57 21.40
CA ALA A 68 -1.79 -11.93 21.95
C ALA A 68 -2.09 -11.91 23.45
N LEU A 69 -1.40 -11.03 24.19
CA LEU A 69 -1.63 -10.85 25.62
C LEU A 69 -3.01 -10.25 25.93
N LEU A 70 -3.49 -9.32 25.11
CA LEU A 70 -4.84 -8.76 25.26
C LEU A 70 -5.91 -9.81 25.01
N ARG A 71 -5.73 -10.66 24.00
CA ARG A 71 -6.66 -11.75 23.71
C ARG A 71 -6.74 -12.74 24.87
N GLU A 72 -5.60 -13.10 25.46
CA GLU A 72 -5.53 -13.96 26.65
C GLU A 72 -6.25 -13.33 27.85
N ARG A 73 -6.00 -12.05 28.12
CA ARG A 73 -6.55 -11.37 29.31
C ARG A 73 -8.03 -10.99 29.19
N LEU A 74 -8.47 -10.58 28.01
CA LEU A 74 -9.83 -10.11 27.78
C LEU A 74 -10.78 -11.22 27.35
N GLY A 75 -10.26 -12.35 26.85
CA GLY A 75 -11.06 -13.46 26.36
C GLY A 75 -12.10 -12.99 25.34
N GLU A 76 -13.37 -13.30 25.59
CA GLU A 76 -14.50 -12.92 24.73
C GLU A 76 -14.67 -11.39 24.59
N GLN A 77 -14.32 -10.63 25.64
CA GLN A 77 -14.43 -9.17 25.64
C GLN A 77 -13.43 -8.51 24.67
N TYR A 78 -12.43 -9.25 24.18
CA TYR A 78 -11.46 -8.73 23.21
C TYR A 78 -12.14 -8.16 21.97
N THR A 79 -13.24 -8.77 21.52
CA THR A 79 -13.97 -8.32 20.33
C THR A 79 -14.55 -6.91 20.46
N ALA A 80 -14.90 -6.47 21.68
CA ALA A 80 -15.50 -5.16 21.93
C ALA A 80 -14.53 -3.99 21.69
N ILE A 81 -13.22 -4.24 21.67
CA ILE A 81 -12.19 -3.22 21.42
C ILE A 81 -11.65 -3.27 19.98
N LEU A 82 -12.15 -4.19 19.15
CA LEU A 82 -11.72 -4.31 17.77
C LEU A 82 -12.51 -3.39 16.85
N ARG A 83 -11.82 -2.90 15.83
CA ARG A 83 -12.41 -2.29 14.64
C ARG A 83 -11.91 -3.04 13.40
N PRO A 84 -12.63 -2.99 12.26
CA PRO A 84 -12.14 -3.55 11.03
C PRO A 84 -10.76 -2.99 10.67
N ASP A 85 -9.80 -3.89 10.46
CA ASP A 85 -8.46 -3.59 9.97
C ASP A 85 -8.40 -3.96 8.48
N PRO A 86 -8.29 -2.99 7.55
CA PRO A 86 -8.29 -3.28 6.12
C PRO A 86 -7.16 -4.23 5.67
N GLY A 87 -6.03 -4.23 6.40
CA GLY A 87 -4.92 -5.14 6.14
C GLY A 87 -5.28 -6.57 6.50
N LYS A 88 -5.81 -6.80 7.71
CA LYS A 88 -6.25 -8.13 8.16
C LYS A 88 -7.46 -8.63 7.36
N VAL A 89 -8.41 -7.75 7.04
CA VAL A 89 -9.56 -8.09 6.18
C VAL A 89 -9.07 -8.54 4.80
N ARG A 90 -8.09 -7.86 4.21
CA ARG A 90 -7.52 -8.29 2.93
C ARG A 90 -6.80 -9.64 3.02
N GLN A 91 -6.10 -9.91 4.12
CA GLN A 91 -5.40 -11.18 4.35
C GLN A 91 -6.38 -12.36 4.49
N HIS A 92 -7.54 -12.12 5.10
CA HIS A 92 -8.60 -13.12 5.31
C HIS A 92 -9.82 -12.90 4.42
N LEU A 93 -9.63 -12.32 3.23
CA LEU A 93 -10.75 -11.85 2.41
C LEU A 93 -11.74 -12.98 2.06
N SER A 94 -11.23 -14.17 1.72
CA SER A 94 -12.08 -15.34 1.40
C SER A 94 -12.95 -15.80 2.57
N GLU A 95 -12.50 -15.57 3.81
CA GLU A 95 -13.26 -15.91 5.01
C GLU A 95 -14.30 -14.82 5.34
N VAL A 96 -14.00 -13.56 4.99
CA VAL A 96 -14.86 -12.40 5.28
C VAL A 96 -15.91 -12.17 4.18
N GLU A 97 -15.62 -12.53 2.93
CA GLU A 97 -16.45 -12.26 1.74
C GLU A 97 -17.92 -12.69 1.90
N PRO A 98 -18.26 -13.89 2.42
CA PRO A 98 -19.66 -14.29 2.61
C PRO A 98 -20.45 -13.35 3.54
N PHE A 99 -19.78 -12.70 4.49
CA PHE A 99 -20.42 -11.76 5.42
C PHE A 99 -20.62 -10.37 4.79
N LEU A 100 -19.95 -10.09 3.68
CA LEU A 100 -20.09 -8.83 2.93
C LEU A 100 -21.19 -8.90 1.87
N GLU A 101 -21.64 -10.11 1.48
CA GLU A 101 -22.70 -10.30 0.47
C GLU A 101 -23.92 -9.39 0.67
N PRO A 102 -24.47 -9.21 1.90
CA PRO A 102 -25.67 -8.39 2.09
C PRO A 102 -25.47 -6.89 1.81
N VAL A 103 -24.23 -6.41 1.71
CA VAL A 103 -23.88 -4.99 1.56
C VAL A 103 -22.93 -4.73 0.37
N LEU A 104 -22.80 -5.71 -0.52
CA LEU A 104 -21.82 -5.67 -1.62
C LEU A 104 -22.11 -4.56 -2.64
N ASP A 105 -23.35 -4.10 -2.73
CA ASP A 105 -23.75 -2.95 -3.55
C ASP A 105 -23.17 -1.61 -3.05
N LEU A 106 -22.92 -1.51 -1.74
CA LEU A 106 -22.35 -0.32 -1.10
C LEU A 106 -20.82 -0.31 -1.11
N VAL A 107 -20.21 -1.47 -0.85
CA VAL A 107 -18.75 -1.58 -0.62
C VAL A 107 -17.99 -2.23 -1.77
N GLY A 108 -18.70 -2.88 -2.68
CA GLY A 108 -18.12 -3.60 -3.81
C GLY A 108 -17.75 -2.68 -4.98
N ALA A 109 -16.90 -3.21 -5.85
CA ALA A 109 -16.60 -2.61 -7.14
C ALA A 109 -16.58 -3.72 -8.20
N PRO A 110 -16.95 -3.42 -9.46
CA PRO A 110 -16.83 -4.38 -10.54
C PRO A 110 -15.39 -4.88 -10.68
N ASP A 111 -15.20 -6.20 -10.54
CA ASP A 111 -13.93 -6.88 -10.76
C ASP A 111 -13.94 -7.62 -12.11
N ARG A 112 -12.79 -7.61 -12.80
CA ARG A 112 -12.66 -8.21 -14.13
C ARG A 112 -12.96 -9.71 -14.13
N ASP A 113 -12.45 -10.44 -13.15
CA ASP A 113 -12.61 -11.89 -13.09
C ASP A 113 -14.04 -12.26 -12.68
N CYS A 114 -14.65 -11.50 -11.78
CA CYS A 114 -16.07 -11.65 -11.44
C CYS A 114 -16.98 -11.37 -12.64
N VAL A 115 -16.75 -10.27 -13.37
CA VAL A 115 -17.52 -9.93 -14.59
C VAL A 115 -17.37 -11.02 -15.65
N ARG A 116 -16.15 -11.51 -15.89
CA ARG A 116 -15.90 -12.60 -16.85
C ARG A 116 -16.71 -13.85 -16.47
N ARG A 117 -16.62 -14.31 -15.21
CA ARG A 117 -17.35 -15.49 -14.74
C ARG A 117 -18.87 -15.31 -14.86
N ALA A 118 -19.39 -14.13 -14.54
CA ALA A 118 -20.81 -13.85 -14.62
C ALA A 118 -21.35 -13.85 -16.07
N ILE A 119 -20.55 -13.38 -17.04
CA ILE A 119 -20.89 -13.46 -18.46
C ILE A 119 -20.82 -14.92 -18.95
N GLU A 120 -19.75 -15.64 -18.61
CA GLU A 120 -19.55 -17.04 -19.00
C GLU A 120 -20.65 -17.96 -18.43
N ALA A 121 -21.13 -17.68 -17.22
CA ALA A 121 -22.23 -18.38 -16.57
C ALA A 121 -23.62 -17.93 -17.04
N GLY A 122 -23.72 -16.91 -17.91
CA GLY A 122 -24.99 -16.38 -18.41
C GLY A 122 -25.82 -15.61 -17.37
N ILE A 123 -25.22 -15.22 -16.24
CA ILE A 123 -25.88 -14.46 -15.16
C ILE A 123 -26.15 -13.02 -15.62
N VAL A 124 -25.22 -12.43 -16.35
CA VAL A 124 -25.34 -11.07 -16.91
C VAL A 124 -25.02 -11.07 -18.40
N PRO A 125 -25.78 -10.31 -19.23
CA PRO A 125 -25.49 -10.19 -20.66
C PRO A 125 -24.27 -9.30 -20.90
N LYS A 126 -23.44 -9.66 -21.89
CA LYS A 126 -22.25 -8.88 -22.27
C LYS A 126 -22.62 -7.46 -22.72
N GLU A 127 -23.79 -7.32 -23.34
CA GLU A 127 -24.32 -6.09 -23.89
C GLU A 127 -24.58 -5.03 -22.81
N ALA A 128 -24.85 -5.43 -21.56
CA ALA A 128 -25.05 -4.52 -20.44
C ALA A 128 -23.80 -3.70 -20.09
N PHE A 129 -22.62 -4.13 -20.53
CA PHE A 129 -21.35 -3.43 -20.30
C PHE A 129 -20.96 -2.47 -21.44
N ALA A 130 -21.74 -2.42 -22.54
CA ALA A 130 -21.44 -1.55 -23.67
C ALA A 130 -21.46 -0.07 -23.27
N GLY A 131 -20.36 0.65 -23.51
CA GLY A 131 -20.22 2.06 -23.12
C GLY A 131 -19.97 2.31 -21.63
N ALA A 132 -19.95 1.26 -20.80
CA ALA A 132 -19.78 1.35 -19.34
C ALA A 132 -18.36 1.08 -18.84
N PHE A 133 -17.36 1.03 -19.74
CA PHE A 133 -15.95 0.87 -19.37
C PHE A 133 -15.00 1.60 -20.33
N THR A 134 -13.83 1.98 -19.82
CA THR A 134 -12.71 2.48 -20.61
C THR A 134 -11.56 1.50 -20.55
N LYS A 135 -11.00 1.13 -21.70
CA LYS A 135 -9.81 0.26 -21.78
C LYS A 135 -8.56 1.11 -21.98
N ALA A 136 -7.59 0.98 -21.07
CA ALA A 136 -6.28 1.60 -21.20
C ALA A 136 -5.20 0.54 -20.98
N ASN A 137 -4.26 0.42 -21.92
CA ASN A 137 -3.07 -0.40 -21.72
C ASN A 137 -2.10 0.37 -20.82
N ARG A 138 -1.80 -0.19 -19.64
CA ARG A 138 -0.79 0.36 -18.73
C ARG A 138 0.30 -0.68 -18.53
N THR A 139 1.50 -0.37 -18.99
CA THR A 139 2.70 -1.12 -18.63
C THR A 139 3.14 -0.69 -17.24
N ARG A 140 3.14 -1.60 -16.28
CA ARG A 140 3.72 -1.39 -14.95
C ARG A 140 5.02 -2.18 -14.87
N VAL A 141 6.12 -1.49 -14.61
CA VAL A 141 7.43 -2.10 -14.39
C VAL A 141 7.81 -1.87 -12.94
N ALA A 142 8.16 -2.95 -12.24
CA ALA A 142 8.75 -2.89 -10.92
C ALA A 142 10.06 -3.67 -10.96
N VAL A 143 11.16 -3.04 -10.54
CA VAL A 143 12.46 -3.70 -10.41
C VAL A 143 12.68 -3.98 -8.94
N MET A 144 12.77 -5.27 -8.61
CA MET A 144 13.07 -5.77 -7.27
C MET A 144 14.38 -6.57 -7.32
N ARG A 145 15.10 -6.60 -6.20
CA ARG A 145 16.23 -7.53 -6.06
C ARG A 145 15.65 -8.93 -5.84
N GLN A 146 16.16 -9.92 -6.57
CA GLN A 146 15.82 -11.32 -6.38
C GLN A 146 16.27 -11.79 -5.00
N ARG A 147 15.41 -12.52 -4.29
CA ARG A 147 15.76 -13.18 -3.02
C ARG A 147 16.45 -14.52 -3.31
N PRO A 148 17.29 -15.04 -2.40
CA PRO A 148 17.99 -16.31 -2.61
C PRO A 148 17.08 -17.50 -2.89
N ASP A 149 15.86 -17.47 -2.33
CA ASP A 149 14.86 -18.53 -2.45
C ASP A 149 13.88 -18.32 -3.63
N ASP A 150 14.05 -17.26 -4.42
CA ASP A 150 13.19 -17.02 -5.58
C ASP A 150 13.58 -17.99 -6.71
N PRO A 151 12.63 -18.75 -7.29
CA PRO A 151 12.93 -19.63 -8.41
C PRO A 151 13.56 -18.80 -9.54
N ALA A 152 14.69 -19.29 -10.08
CA ALA A 152 15.39 -18.61 -11.17
C ALA A 152 14.40 -18.38 -12.33
N GLY A 153 14.15 -17.10 -12.65
CA GLY A 153 13.18 -16.73 -13.68
C GLY A 153 13.56 -17.37 -15.01
N ASN A 154 12.64 -18.16 -15.58
CA ASN A 154 12.76 -18.67 -16.94
C ASN A 154 12.89 -17.49 -17.90
N ALA A 155 14.09 -17.25 -18.40
CA ALA A 155 14.29 -16.49 -19.62
C ALA A 155 13.88 -17.37 -20.80
N THR A 156 12.58 -17.50 -21.05
CA THR A 156 12.10 -17.94 -22.36
C THR A 156 12.13 -16.74 -23.30
N ASP A 157 13.29 -16.52 -23.92
CA ASP A 157 13.39 -15.88 -25.21
C ASP A 157 13.65 -16.99 -26.24
N ASP A 158 12.67 -17.25 -27.10
CA ASP A 158 12.92 -17.53 -28.51
C ASP A 158 11.65 -17.23 -29.32
N PRO A 159 11.63 -16.17 -30.13
CA PRO A 159 10.72 -16.06 -31.25
C PRO A 159 11.42 -16.66 -32.48
N THR A 160 10.93 -17.79 -32.98
CA THR A 160 11.00 -18.11 -34.40
C THR A 160 9.78 -18.91 -34.82
#